data_AF-A0A554XEE4-F1
#
_entry.id   AF-A0A554XEE4-F1
#
_cell.length_a   1.000
_cell.length_b   1.000
_cell.length_c   1.000
_cell.angle_alpha   90.00
_cell.angle_beta   90.00
_cell.angle_gamma   90.00
#
_symmetry.space_group_name_H-M   'P 1'
#
loop_
_entity.id
_entity.type
_entity.pdbx_description
1 polymer ?
#
loop_
_entity_poly.entity_id
_entity_poly.type
_entity_poly.pdbx_seq_one_letter_code
_entity_poly.pdbx_strand_id
1 'polypeptide(L)' 'MKAIVDLFSTDYGLMSLGVIVFMLGMGMFFYRMFTKKIEESARASGKS' A
#
# COMPACT_ATOMS: atom_id res chain seq x y z
N MET A 1 16.33 22.52 1.07
CA MET A 1 15.00 21.99 1.45
C MET A 1 13.92 22.76 0.71
N LYS A 2 13.59 22.32 -0.50
CA LYS A 2 12.54 22.91 -1.36
C LYS A 2 11.70 21.82 -2.05
N ALA A 3 12.20 20.59 -2.11
CA ALA A 3 11.52 19.45 -2.72
C ALA A 3 10.21 19.05 -2.02
N ILE A 4 10.14 19.10 -0.69
CA ILE A 4 8.88 18.79 0.03
C ILE A 4 7.82 19.86 -0.27
N VAL A 5 8.22 21.13 -0.31
CA VAL A 5 7.29 22.24 -0.61
C VAL A 5 6.84 22.19 -2.08
N ASP A 6 7.74 21.90 -3.03
CA ASP A 6 7.38 21.73 -4.43
C ASP A 6 6.47 20.48 -4.65
N LEU A 7 6.59 19.45 -3.82
CA LEU A 7 5.70 18.28 -3.85
C LEU A 7 4.27 18.59 -3.37
N PHE A 8 4.09 19.59 -2.50
CA PHE A 8 2.76 19.97 -1.99
C PHE A 8 2.19 21.21 -2.68
N SER A 9 3.03 22.08 -3.24
CA SER A 9 2.63 23.38 -3.81
C SER A 9 2.52 23.39 -5.33
N THR A 10 3.00 22.36 -6.04
CA THR A 10 2.92 22.25 -7.49
C THR A 10 1.92 21.16 -7.90
N ASP A 11 1.15 21.37 -8.97
CA ASP A 11 0.15 20.42 -9.47
C ASP A 11 0.72 19.01 -9.71
N TYR A 12 1.98 18.95 -10.16
CA TYR A 12 2.73 17.70 -10.36
C TYR A 12 3.03 16.95 -9.06
N GLY A 13 3.26 17.70 -7.99
CA GLY A 13 3.56 17.16 -6.67
C GLY A 13 2.34 16.50 -6.03
N LEU A 14 1.18 17.17 -6.10
CA LEU A 14 -0.11 16.63 -5.65
C LEU A 14 -0.54 15.38 -6.43
N MET A 15 -0.35 15.38 -7.76
CA MET A 15 -0.56 14.19 -8.59
C MET A 15 0.34 13.03 -8.15
N SER A 16 1.64 13.30 -7.96
CA SER A 16 2.60 12.28 -7.51
C SER A 16 2.28 11.76 -6.11
N LEU A 17 1.86 12.63 -5.21
CA LEU A 17 1.42 12.27 -3.85
C LEU A 17 0.19 11.37 -3.89
N GLY A 18 -0.79 11.67 -4.76
CA GLY A 18 -1.96 10.82 -4.97
C GLY A 18 -1.58 9.40 -5.40
N VAL A 19 -0.64 9.26 -6.33
CA VAL A 19 -0.13 7.95 -6.77
C VAL A 19 0.62 7.23 -5.65
N ILE A 20 1.43 7.94 -4.87
CA ILE A 20 2.17 7.36 -3.73
C ILE A 20 1.18 6.82 -2.69
N VAL A 21 0.18 7.62 -2.30
CA VAL A 21 -0.86 7.20 -1.35
C VAL A 21 -1.65 6.01 -1.89
N PHE A 22 -1.97 6.02 -3.19
CA PHE A 22 -2.65 4.91 -3.85
C PHE A 22 -1.82 3.62 -3.84
N MET A 23 -0.52 3.69 -4.18
CA MET A 23 0.38 2.53 -4.13
C MET A 23 0.51 1.97 -2.71
N LEU A 24 0.64 2.84 -1.70
CA LEU A 24 0.70 2.42 -0.30
C LEU A 24 -0.62 1.78 0.16
N GLY A 25 -1.76 2.36 -0.24
CA GLY A 25 -3.08 1.81 0.03
C GLY A 25 -3.29 0.43 -0.61
N MET A 26 -2.90 0.26 -1.87
CA MET A 26 -2.92 -1.04 -2.55
C MET A 26 -2.00 -2.05 -1.89
N GLY A 27 -0.78 -1.64 -1.52
CA GLY A 27 0.17 -2.50 -0.81
C GLY A 27 -0.40 -3.04 0.50
N MET A 28 -1.00 -2.16 1.32
CA MET A 28 -1.65 -2.58 2.58
C MET A 28 -2.87 -3.46 2.34
N PHE A 29 -3.69 -3.15 1.32
CA PHE A 29 -4.85 -3.96 0.96
C PHE A 29 -4.45 -5.39 0.58
N PHE A 30 -3.47 -5.53 -0.32
CA PHE A 30 -2.97 -6.83 -0.74
C PHE A 30 -2.29 -7.56 0.41
N TYR A 31 -1.45 -6.88 1.20
CA TYR A 31 -0.85 -7.49 2.39
C TYR A 31 -1.93 -8.08 3.30
N ARG A 32 -2.97 -7.31 3.63
CA ARG A 32 -4.06 -7.80 4.48
C ARG A 32 -4.85 -8.94 3.83
N MET A 33 -5.10 -8.90 2.53
CA MET A 33 -5.77 -9.98 1.81
C MET A 33 -4.94 -11.27 1.81
N PHE A 34 -3.64 -11.16 1.52
CA PHE A 34 -2.74 -12.30 1.48
C PHE A 34 -2.48 -12.88 2.86
N THR A 35 -2.27 -12.07 3.90
CA THR A 35 -2.11 -12.56 5.27
C THR A 35 -3.33 -13.37 5.71
N LYS A 36 -4.56 -12.91 5.43
CA LYS A 36 -5.77 -13.67 5.76
C LYS A 36 -5.85 -15.00 4.99
N LYS A 37 -5.51 -15.00 3.69
CA LYS A 37 -5.47 -16.23 2.87
C LYS A 37 -4.39 -17.21 3.31
N ILE A 38 -3.22 -16.71 3.71
CA ILE A 38 -2.11 -17.52 4.24
C ILE A 38 -2.51 -18.15 5.58
N GLU A 39 -3.14 -17.39 6.48
CA GLU A 39 -3.62 -17.93 7.75
C GLU A 39 -4.67 -19.03 7.55
N GLU A 40 -5.62 -18.82 6.65
CA GLU A 40 -6.64 -19.81 6.29
C GLU A 40 -6.01 -21.06 5.64
N SER A 41 -5.05 -20.87 4.75
CA SER A 41 -4.30 -21.98 4.13
C SER A 41 -3.46 -22.75 5.16
N ALA A 42 -2.81 -22.05 6.09
CA ALA A 42 -2.01 -22.65 7.16
C ALA A 42 -2.86 -23.48 8.14
N ARG A 43 -4.09 -23.01 8.44
CA ARG A 43 -5.07 -23.76 9.25
C ARG A 43 -5.63 -24.98 8.50
N ALA A 44 -5.71 -24.92 7.17
CA ALA A 44 -6.11 -26.04 6.34
C ALA A 44 -4.99 -27.08 6.18
N SER A 45 -3.72 -26.65 6.10
CA SER A 45 -2.56 -27.55 5.94
C SER A 45 -2.02 -28.12 7.26
N GLY A 46 -2.33 -27.53 8.42
CA GLY A 46 -2.03 -28.11 9.74
C GLY A 46 -2.98 -29.22 10.19
N LYS A 47 -3.89 -29.68 9.32
CA LYS A 47 -4.86 -30.77 9.59
C LYS A 47 -4.44 -32.13 9.02
N SER A 48 -3.22 -32.29 8.50
CA SER A 48 -2.67 -33.57 8.06
C SER A 48 -2.00 -34.34 9.19
#